data_AF-A0A2M7RL24-F1
#
_entry.id   AF-A0A2M7RL24-F1
#
_cell.length_a   1.000
_cell.length_b   1.000
_cell.length_c   1.000
_cell.angle_alpha   90.00
_cell.angle_beta   90.00
_cell.angle_gamma   90.00
#
_symmetry.space_group_name_H-M   'P 1'
#
loop_
_entity.id
_entity.type
_entity.pdbx_description
1 polymer ?
#
loop_
_entity_poly.entity_id
_entity_poly.type
_entity_poly.pdbx_seq_one_letter_code
_entity_poly.pdbx_strand_id
1 'polypeptide(L)'
;MEEEKEFHSENDDQKEPESDAGRSDKNEDNLTLGKVFLGSKPLGFYFALIKFPIIFVVVVEIVYFLSQKSFNYVWIFDLVAFGYVAAILAKKHRLGYKEIVIGGGFTGLFIGLFVAVFKLIYFRKLFYFFNLISEPAITTLVGIFFGIAVGYVLLHIFKTNEKINKETFPPFGEKKGGELNGRRKERG
;
A
#
# COMPACT_ATOMS: atom_id res chain seq x y z
N MET A 1 30.86 84.07 9.97
CA MET A 1 30.77 83.10 11.07
C MET A 1 29.69 82.11 10.67
N GLU A 2 30.14 80.96 10.15
CA GLU A 2 29.63 79.57 10.30
C GLU A 2 28.10 79.40 10.49
N GLU A 3 27.31 78.78 9.58
CA GLU A 3 27.25 77.32 9.28
C GLU A 3 27.19 76.49 10.58
N GLU A 4 26.20 75.67 10.93
CA GLU A 4 25.29 74.76 10.22
C GLU A 4 24.04 74.54 11.10
N LYS A 5 22.89 74.31 10.45
CA LYS A 5 21.80 73.53 11.03
C LYS A 5 21.96 72.11 10.52
N GLU A 6 22.30 71.18 11.41
CA GLU A 6 22.26 69.75 11.13
C GLU A 6 21.27 69.01 12.04
N PHE A 7 20.91 67.86 11.50
CA PHE A 7 19.72 67.04 11.66
C PHE A 7 20.02 65.78 12.50
N HIS A 8 18.97 65.04 12.86
CA HIS A 8 18.97 63.62 13.31
C HIS A 8 19.53 63.33 14.72
N SER A 9 19.11 62.31 15.48
CA SER A 9 18.23 61.15 15.28
C SER A 9 17.59 60.82 16.64
N GLU A 10 16.32 60.40 16.72
CA GLU A 10 15.89 58.99 16.77
C GLU A 10 16.31 58.25 18.06
N ASN A 11 15.32 57.96 18.92
CA ASN A 11 15.05 56.60 19.43
C ASN A 11 13.81 56.62 20.35
N ASP A 12 12.68 56.28 19.74
CA ASP A 12 11.52 55.70 20.39
C ASP A 12 11.84 54.22 20.68
N ASP A 13 11.89 53.83 21.95
CA ASP A 13 11.85 52.42 22.37
C ASP A 13 10.70 52.24 23.37
N GLN A 14 9.48 52.21 22.84
CA GLN A 14 8.33 51.68 23.55
C GLN A 14 8.36 50.16 23.52
N LYS A 15 8.54 49.62 24.73
CA LYS A 15 8.23 48.27 25.21
C LYS A 15 7.23 47.49 24.35
N GLU A 16 7.73 46.34 23.89
CA GLU A 16 7.06 45.05 23.64
C GLU A 16 5.52 45.04 23.58
N PRO A 17 4.93 44.82 22.41
CA PRO A 17 3.69 44.07 22.31
C PRO A 17 3.99 42.57 22.39
N GLU A 18 3.36 41.88 23.36
CA GLU A 18 3.19 40.43 23.38
C GLU A 18 2.61 39.98 22.02
N SER A 19 3.48 39.47 21.15
CA SER A 19 3.02 38.80 19.94
C SER A 19 2.65 37.36 20.31
N ASP A 20 1.36 37.04 20.20
CA ASP A 20 0.76 35.71 20.08
C ASP A 20 1.29 34.96 18.83
N ALA A 21 2.61 34.85 18.70
CA ALA A 21 3.30 34.07 17.68
C ALA A 21 3.62 32.67 18.25
N GLY A 22 2.58 32.02 18.77
CA GLY A 22 2.68 30.73 19.47
C GLY A 22 1.78 29.64 18.92
N ARG A 23 1.22 29.82 17.71
CA ARG A 23 0.53 28.75 17.00
C ARG A 23 0.76 28.92 15.50
N SER A 24 1.99 28.67 15.09
CA SER A 24 2.24 28.22 13.73
C SER A 24 1.46 26.92 13.58
N ASP A 25 0.27 27.05 13.01
CA ASP A 25 -0.51 25.97 12.44
C ASP A 25 0.40 25.18 11.52
N LYS A 26 1.03 24.16 12.10
CA LYS A 26 1.48 22.96 11.40
C LYS A 26 0.22 22.24 10.90
N ASN A 27 -0.48 22.85 9.96
CA ASN A 27 -1.56 22.23 9.22
C ASN A 27 -0.97 21.90 7.85
N GLU A 28 -0.18 20.84 7.81
CA GLU A 28 -0.60 19.62 7.14
C GLU A 28 -0.72 19.76 5.61
N ASP A 29 0.33 20.29 4.99
CA ASP A 29 0.70 19.91 3.62
C ASP A 29 1.34 18.50 3.60
N ASN A 30 0.86 17.59 4.45
CA ASN A 30 1.14 16.17 4.36
C ASN A 30 0.37 15.62 3.16
N LEU A 31 0.96 15.82 1.98
CA LEU A 31 0.73 15.16 0.69
C LEU A 31 -0.36 14.08 0.75
N THR A 32 -1.56 14.51 0.34
CA THR A 32 -2.67 13.89 -0.41
C THR A 32 -2.64 12.41 -0.89
N LEU A 33 -1.70 11.57 -0.49
CA LEU A 33 -1.72 10.12 -0.71
C LEU A 33 -2.68 9.37 0.23
N GLY A 34 -2.98 9.96 1.39
CA GLY A 34 -3.92 9.39 2.37
C GLY A 34 -5.40 9.51 1.98
N LYS A 35 -5.76 10.43 1.06
CA LYS A 35 -7.14 10.72 0.66
C LYS A 35 -7.57 10.10 -0.68
N VAL A 36 -6.63 9.54 -1.45
CA VAL A 36 -6.96 8.85 -2.71
C VAL A 36 -7.41 7.44 -2.39
N PHE A 37 -8.69 7.13 -2.60
CA PHE A 37 -9.24 5.78 -2.40
C PHE A 37 -9.06 4.94 -3.66
N LEU A 38 -8.57 3.71 -3.48
CA LEU A 38 -8.43 2.74 -4.55
C LEU A 38 -9.19 1.47 -4.18
N GLY A 39 -10.33 1.28 -4.85
CA GLY A 39 -11.33 0.32 -4.40
C GLY A 39 -11.89 0.72 -3.04
N SER A 40 -11.76 -0.15 -2.04
CA SER A 40 -12.31 0.05 -0.68
C SER A 40 -11.32 0.62 0.35
N LYS A 41 -10.05 0.86 -0.03
CA LYS A 41 -8.98 1.29 0.90
C LYS A 41 -8.22 2.52 0.38
N PRO A 42 -7.66 3.37 1.27
CA PRO A 42 -6.84 4.51 0.87
C PRO A 42 -5.50 4.06 0.26
N LEU A 43 -4.91 4.84 -0.63
CA LEU A 43 -3.65 4.53 -1.31
C LEU A 43 -2.52 4.26 -0.31
N GLY A 44 -2.46 5.04 0.78
CA GLY A 44 -1.49 4.87 1.86
C GLY A 44 -1.49 3.47 2.49
N PHE A 45 -2.64 2.79 2.52
CA PHE A 45 -2.73 1.42 2.99
C PHE A 45 -1.98 0.45 2.06
N TYR A 46 -2.18 0.58 0.75
CA TYR A 46 -1.47 -0.24 -0.23
C TYR A 46 0.04 0.05 -0.17
N PHE A 47 0.44 1.32 -0.10
CA PHE A 47 1.84 1.72 0.04
C PHE A 47 2.53 1.10 1.26
N ALA A 48 1.89 1.13 2.42
CA ALA A 48 2.43 0.53 3.64
C ALA A 48 2.65 -0.99 3.49
N LEU A 49 1.78 -1.65 2.73
CA LEU A 49 1.81 -3.09 2.50
C LEU A 49 2.86 -3.51 1.46
N ILE A 50 3.06 -2.70 0.43
CA ILE A 50 3.99 -3.00 -0.68
C ILE A 50 5.43 -2.54 -0.44
N LYS A 51 5.67 -1.65 0.54
CA LYS A 51 7.01 -1.10 0.83
C LYS A 51 8.07 -2.19 1.03
N PHE A 52 7.78 -3.17 1.87
CA PHE A 52 8.72 -4.26 2.15
C PHE A 52 9.00 -5.15 0.93
N PRO A 53 7.98 -5.67 0.22
CA PRO A 53 8.18 -6.41 -1.04
C PRO A 53 8.99 -5.64 -2.07
N ILE A 54 8.73 -4.33 -2.24
CA ILE A 54 9.48 -3.48 -3.17
C ILE A 54 10.95 -3.44 -2.78
N ILE A 55 11.27 -3.14 -1.51
CA ILE A 55 12.66 -3.08 -1.05
C ILE A 55 13.36 -4.42 -1.26
N PHE A 56 12.68 -5.52 -0.94
CA PHE A 56 13.23 -6.86 -1.13
C PHE A 56 13.59 -7.15 -2.58
N VAL A 57 12.65 -6.93 -3.51
CA VAL A 57 12.88 -7.17 -4.95
C VAL A 57 13.98 -6.26 -5.49
N VAL A 58 13.95 -4.96 -5.14
CA VAL A 58 14.96 -4.00 -5.59
C VAL A 58 16.35 -4.39 -5.09
N VAL A 59 16.50 -4.81 -3.83
CA VAL A 59 17.80 -5.27 -3.31
C VAL A 59 18.28 -6.52 -4.04
N VAL A 60 17.40 -7.49 -4.28
CA VAL A 60 17.74 -8.69 -5.05
C VAL A 60 18.18 -8.34 -6.46
N GLU A 61 17.48 -7.43 -7.13
CA GLU A 61 17.80 -6.95 -8.48
C GLU A 61 19.18 -6.26 -8.51
N ILE A 62 19.49 -5.44 -7.50
CA ILE A 62 20.80 -4.77 -7.38
C ILE A 62 21.92 -5.80 -7.18
N VAL A 63 21.75 -6.76 -6.27
CA VAL A 63 22.75 -7.82 -6.00
C VAL A 63 22.94 -8.71 -7.23
N TYR A 64 21.85 -9.04 -7.94
CA TYR A 64 21.86 -9.76 -9.20
C TYR A 64 22.69 -9.01 -10.25
N PHE A 65 22.40 -7.72 -10.42
CA PHE A 65 23.07 -6.86 -11.37
C PHE A 65 24.57 -6.71 -11.08
N LEU A 66 24.96 -6.60 -9.80
CA LEU A 66 26.35 -6.53 -9.36
C LEU A 66 27.11 -7.86 -9.52
N SER A 67 26.43 -9.00 -9.39
CA SER A 67 27.07 -10.32 -9.45
C SER A 67 27.46 -10.76 -10.86
N GLN A 68 27.03 -10.05 -11.91
CA GLN A 68 27.26 -10.37 -13.35
C GLN A 68 26.92 -11.83 -13.74
N LYS A 69 26.20 -12.56 -12.89
CA LYS A 69 25.78 -13.94 -13.14
C LYS A 69 24.36 -13.94 -13.69
N SER A 70 24.13 -14.66 -14.78
CA SER A 70 22.78 -14.92 -15.28
C SER A 70 22.07 -15.95 -14.38
N PHE A 71 21.59 -15.52 -13.23
CA PHE A 71 20.54 -16.26 -12.55
C PHE A 71 19.24 -16.09 -13.35
N ASN A 72 18.87 -17.10 -14.13
CA ASN A 72 17.57 -17.21 -14.82
C ASN A 72 16.36 -17.29 -13.87
N TYR A 73 16.54 -16.99 -12.58
CA TYR A 73 15.59 -17.20 -11.50
C TYR A 73 15.12 -15.90 -10.83
N VAL A 74 15.48 -14.72 -11.35
CA VAL A 74 15.04 -13.41 -10.81
C VAL A 74 13.51 -13.33 -10.69
N TRP A 75 12.80 -13.88 -11.67
CA TRP A 75 11.33 -13.95 -11.69
C TRP A 75 10.72 -14.73 -10.50
N ILE A 76 11.48 -15.63 -9.85
CA ILE A 76 11.02 -16.34 -8.66
C ILE A 76 10.88 -15.38 -7.48
N PHE A 77 11.78 -14.40 -7.35
CA PHE A 77 11.71 -13.41 -6.28
C PHE A 77 10.54 -12.45 -6.47
N ASP A 78 10.25 -12.08 -7.72
CA ASP A 78 9.03 -11.35 -8.06
C ASP A 78 7.79 -12.15 -7.67
N LEU A 79 7.75 -13.45 -8.01
CA LEU A 79 6.65 -14.34 -7.68
C LEU A 79 6.43 -14.45 -6.16
N VAL A 80 7.51 -14.52 -5.38
CA VAL A 80 7.45 -14.52 -3.91
C VAL A 80 6.91 -13.19 -3.39
N ALA A 81 7.36 -12.06 -3.94
CA ALA A 81 6.90 -10.73 -3.54
C ALA A 81 5.41 -10.52 -3.86
N PHE A 82 4.97 -10.86 -5.07
CA PHE A 82 3.56 -10.81 -5.47
C PHE A 82 2.70 -11.77 -4.67
N GLY A 83 3.17 -13.00 -4.46
CA GLY A 83 2.50 -14.01 -3.65
C GLY A 83 2.30 -13.56 -2.20
N TYR A 84 3.32 -12.94 -1.60
CA TYR A 84 3.24 -12.39 -0.25
C TYR A 84 2.20 -11.27 -0.14
N VAL A 85 2.19 -10.31 -1.07
CA VAL A 85 1.20 -9.22 -1.10
C VAL A 85 -0.22 -9.78 -1.26
N ALA A 86 -0.42 -10.69 -2.22
CA ALA A 86 -1.70 -11.32 -2.46
C ALA A 86 -2.20 -12.11 -1.23
N ALA A 87 -1.31 -12.87 -0.57
CA ALA A 87 -1.63 -13.62 0.63
C ALA A 87 -2.02 -12.70 1.80
N ILE A 88 -1.34 -11.58 2.00
CA ILE A 88 -1.69 -10.62 3.05
C ILE A 88 -3.05 -9.95 2.76
N LEU A 89 -3.28 -9.52 1.53
CA LEU A 89 -4.55 -8.89 1.15
C LEU A 89 -5.72 -9.87 1.33
N ALA A 90 -5.55 -11.13 0.90
CA ALA A 90 -6.58 -12.17 1.02
C ALA A 90 -6.79 -12.65 2.46
N LYS A 91 -5.72 -12.97 3.20
CA LYS A 91 -5.81 -13.64 4.51
C LYS A 91 -5.92 -12.65 5.68
N LYS A 92 -5.06 -11.64 5.71
CA LYS A 92 -4.95 -10.70 6.85
C LYS A 92 -6.04 -9.64 6.80
N HIS A 93 -6.32 -9.11 5.61
CA HIS A 93 -7.28 -8.02 5.44
C HIS A 93 -8.64 -8.47 4.90
N ARG A 94 -8.78 -9.76 4.52
CA ARG A 94 -10.01 -10.34 3.96
C ARG A 94 -10.60 -9.50 2.82
N LEU A 95 -9.74 -8.91 2.01
CA LEU A 95 -10.16 -8.04 0.92
C LEU A 95 -10.64 -8.86 -0.27
N GLY A 96 -11.49 -8.24 -1.08
CA GLY A 96 -12.07 -8.87 -2.27
C GLY A 96 -11.03 -9.11 -3.36
N TYR A 97 -11.46 -9.87 -4.37
CA TYR A 97 -10.64 -10.17 -5.54
C TYR A 97 -10.13 -8.90 -6.25
N LYS A 98 -10.96 -7.86 -6.34
CA LYS A 98 -10.61 -6.59 -6.98
C LYS A 98 -9.43 -5.92 -6.28
N GLU A 99 -9.43 -5.89 -4.96
CA GLU A 99 -8.37 -5.29 -4.15
C GLU A 99 -7.05 -6.06 -4.25
N ILE A 100 -7.10 -7.39 -4.39
CA ILE A 100 -5.90 -8.22 -4.63
C ILE A 100 -5.27 -7.88 -5.98
N VAL A 101 -6.09 -7.74 -7.03
CA VAL A 101 -5.61 -7.38 -8.37
C VAL A 101 -5.04 -5.96 -8.37
N ILE A 102 -5.73 -5.01 -7.75
CA ILE A 102 -5.26 -3.62 -7.60
C ILE A 102 -3.93 -3.58 -6.84
N GLY A 103 -3.83 -4.31 -5.72
CA GLY A 103 -2.60 -4.40 -4.93
C GLY A 103 -1.44 -5.03 -5.70
N GLY A 104 -1.71 -6.07 -6.50
CA GLY A 104 -0.73 -6.69 -7.40
C GLY A 104 -0.24 -5.72 -8.47
N GLY A 105 -1.16 -5.01 -9.13
CA GLY A 105 -0.81 -3.98 -10.11
C GLY A 105 0.02 -2.83 -9.52
N PHE A 106 -0.35 -2.34 -8.34
CA PHE A 106 0.42 -1.32 -7.62
C PHE A 106 1.82 -1.80 -7.26
N THR A 107 1.93 -3.03 -6.76
CA THR A 107 3.24 -3.63 -6.44
C THR A 107 4.11 -3.69 -7.69
N GLY A 108 3.56 -4.14 -8.82
CA GLY A 108 4.27 -4.23 -10.10
C GLY A 108 4.70 -2.87 -10.63
N LEU A 109 3.82 -1.86 -10.52
CA LEU A 109 4.11 -0.49 -10.93
C LEU A 109 5.32 0.07 -10.18
N PHE A 110 5.33 -0.05 -8.85
CA PHE A 110 6.44 0.49 -8.05
C PHE A 110 7.73 -0.28 -8.26
N ILE A 111 7.69 -1.61 -8.28
CA ILE A 111 8.88 -2.43 -8.57
C ILE A 111 9.49 -2.01 -9.92
N GLY A 112 8.70 -1.98 -10.98
CA GLY A 112 9.21 -1.60 -12.31
C GLY A 112 9.70 -0.16 -12.38
N LEU A 113 9.06 0.77 -11.65
CA LEU A 113 9.52 2.15 -11.56
C LEU A 113 10.89 2.26 -10.88
N PHE A 114 11.09 1.60 -9.75
CA PHE A 114 12.38 1.60 -9.06
C PHE A 114 13.48 0.93 -9.89
N VAL A 115 13.17 -0.19 -10.55
CA VAL A 115 14.12 -0.88 -11.44
C VAL A 115 14.48 0.00 -12.64
N ALA A 116 13.51 0.66 -13.27
CA ALA A 116 13.75 1.55 -14.39
C ALA A 116 14.60 2.77 -13.99
N VAL A 117 14.29 3.40 -12.85
CA VAL A 117 15.08 4.51 -12.29
C VAL A 117 16.51 4.06 -12.00
N PHE A 118 16.69 2.88 -11.41
CA PHE A 118 18.02 2.32 -11.16
C PHE A 118 18.82 2.12 -12.46
N LYS A 119 18.21 1.51 -13.48
CA LYS A 119 18.83 1.31 -14.80
C LYS A 119 19.17 2.64 -15.47
N LEU A 120 18.29 3.64 -15.37
CA LEU A 120 18.52 4.97 -15.92
C LEU A 120 19.73 5.65 -15.26
N ILE A 121 19.80 5.65 -13.93
CA ILE A 121 20.90 6.26 -13.16
C ILE A 121 22.22 5.55 -13.46
N TYR A 122 22.21 4.22 -13.55
CA TYR A 122 23.42 3.42 -13.73
C TYR A 122 24.00 3.53 -15.13
N PHE A 123 23.17 3.31 -16.16
CA PHE A 123 23.66 3.27 -17.54
C PHE A 123 23.76 4.66 -18.19
N ARG A 124 23.00 5.65 -17.71
CA ARG A 124 22.97 7.05 -18.21
C ARG A 124 22.83 7.17 -19.74
N LYS A 125 22.18 6.21 -20.42
CA LYS A 125 21.91 6.27 -21.87
C LYS A 125 20.47 6.70 -22.14
N LEU A 126 20.28 7.47 -23.20
CA LEU A 126 18.95 7.96 -23.63
C LEU A 126 17.95 6.83 -23.86
N PHE A 127 18.39 5.66 -24.33
CA PHE A 127 17.52 4.50 -24.54
C PHE A 127 16.77 4.07 -23.26
N TYR A 128 17.40 4.22 -22.08
CA TYR A 128 16.78 3.86 -20.80
C TYR A 128 15.71 4.86 -20.34
N PHE A 129 15.52 6.00 -21.03
CA PHE A 129 14.34 6.84 -20.79
C PHE A 129 13.06 6.12 -21.22
N PHE A 130 13.09 5.32 -22.29
CA PHE A 130 11.93 4.54 -22.71
C PHE A 130 11.64 3.39 -21.72
N ASN A 131 12.66 2.89 -21.02
CA ASN A 131 12.50 1.93 -19.93
C ASN A 131 11.71 2.53 -18.75
N LEU A 132 11.76 3.85 -18.55
CA LEU A 132 10.99 4.53 -17.50
C LEU A 132 9.47 4.36 -17.66
N ILE A 133 9.00 4.05 -18.87
CA ILE A 133 7.58 3.81 -19.18
C ILE A 133 7.32 2.33 -19.42
N SER A 134 8.13 1.69 -20.27
CA SER A 134 7.89 0.30 -20.67
C SER A 134 8.07 -0.68 -19.52
N GLU A 135 9.05 -0.47 -18.66
CA GLU A 135 9.39 -1.41 -17.59
C GLU A 135 8.33 -1.41 -16.47
N PRO A 136 7.87 -0.24 -15.94
CA PRO A 136 6.72 -0.21 -15.03
C PRO A 136 5.45 -0.76 -15.66
N ALA A 137 5.21 -0.51 -16.96
CA ALA A 137 4.02 -1.02 -17.64
C ALA A 137 4.03 -2.56 -17.72
N ILE A 138 5.15 -3.16 -18.13
CA ILE A 138 5.30 -4.62 -18.22
C ILE A 138 5.17 -5.25 -16.83
N THR A 139 5.88 -4.73 -15.82
CA THR A 139 5.81 -5.29 -14.45
C THR A 139 4.44 -5.09 -13.82
N THR A 140 3.71 -4.02 -14.16
CA THR A 140 2.31 -3.82 -13.75
C THR A 140 1.42 -4.90 -14.35
N LEU A 141 1.54 -5.19 -15.65
CA LEU A 141 0.77 -6.27 -16.30
C LEU A 141 1.07 -7.63 -15.67
N VAL A 142 2.35 -7.90 -15.39
CA VAL A 142 2.77 -9.11 -14.66
C VAL A 142 2.13 -9.14 -13.26
N GLY A 143 2.19 -8.05 -12.51
CA GLY A 143 1.60 -7.95 -11.17
C GLY A 143 0.08 -8.12 -11.17
N ILE A 144 -0.62 -7.59 -12.18
CA ILE A 144 -2.06 -7.81 -12.39
C ILE A 144 -2.33 -9.27 -12.68
N PHE A 145 -1.59 -9.89 -13.60
CA PHE A 145 -1.73 -11.30 -13.96
C PHE A 145 -1.52 -12.21 -12.75
N PHE A 146 -0.49 -11.94 -11.94
CA PHE A 146 -0.27 -12.65 -10.69
C PHE A 146 -1.37 -12.39 -9.66
N GLY A 147 -1.83 -11.15 -9.52
CA GLY A 147 -2.96 -10.82 -8.65
C GLY A 147 -4.24 -11.59 -9.01
N ILE A 148 -4.50 -11.75 -10.31
CA ILE A 148 -5.59 -12.57 -10.87
C ILE A 148 -5.36 -14.04 -10.53
N ALA A 149 -4.22 -14.61 -10.92
CA ALA A 149 -3.94 -16.04 -10.78
C ALA A 149 -3.90 -16.48 -9.31
N VAL A 150 -3.11 -15.78 -8.49
CA VAL A 150 -2.94 -16.08 -7.07
C VAL A 150 -4.21 -15.73 -6.29
N GLY A 151 -4.86 -14.61 -6.62
CA GLY A 151 -6.12 -14.22 -6.01
C GLY A 151 -7.23 -15.24 -6.26
N TYR A 152 -7.33 -15.77 -7.48
CA TYR A 152 -8.29 -16.82 -7.82
C TYR A 152 -8.03 -18.10 -7.03
N VAL A 153 -6.78 -18.58 -7.01
CA VAL A 153 -6.39 -19.80 -6.29
C VAL A 153 -6.63 -19.66 -4.79
N LEU A 154 -6.19 -18.55 -4.18
CA LEU A 154 -6.36 -18.31 -2.74
C LEU A 154 -7.84 -18.24 -2.35
N LEU A 155 -8.65 -17.47 -3.09
CA LEU A 155 -10.08 -17.36 -2.79
C LEU A 155 -10.83 -18.68 -2.97
N HIS A 156 -10.45 -19.48 -3.96
CA HIS A 156 -11.02 -20.81 -4.15
C HIS A 156 -10.67 -21.73 -2.96
N ILE A 157 -9.40 -21.79 -2.55
CA ILE A 157 -8.95 -22.59 -1.40
C ILE A 157 -9.66 -22.14 -0.11
N PHE A 158 -9.80 -20.83 0.13
CA PHE A 158 -10.51 -20.33 1.32
C PHE A 158 -11.99 -20.71 1.33
N LYS A 159 -12.69 -20.59 0.18
CA LYS A 159 -14.09 -21.02 0.07
C LYS A 159 -14.25 -22.52 0.27
N THR A 160 -13.35 -23.33 -0.30
CA THR A 160 -13.37 -24.80 -0.13
C THR A 160 -13.12 -25.19 1.33
N ASN A 161 -12.13 -24.58 1.99
CA ASN A 161 -11.83 -24.86 3.40
C ASN A 161 -12.95 -24.41 4.35
N GLU A 162 -13.62 -23.30 4.07
CA GLU A 162 -14.78 -22.86 4.86
C GLU A 162 -15.96 -23.84 4.72
N LYS A 163 -16.20 -24.36 3.51
CA LYS A 163 -17.24 -25.36 3.25
C LYS A 163 -16.96 -26.67 3.99
N ILE A 164 -15.72 -27.16 3.94
CA ILE A 164 -15.29 -28.38 4.65
C ILE A 164 -15.41 -28.19 6.16
N ASN A 165 -15.01 -27.04 6.71
CA ASN A 165 -15.15 -26.79 8.15
C ASN A 165 -16.61 -26.75 8.60
N LYS A 166 -17.52 -26.19 7.80
CA LYS A 166 -18.97 -26.18 8.11
C LYS A 166 -19.61 -27.57 8.02
N GLU A 167 -19.14 -28.42 7.11
CA GLU A 167 -19.62 -29.80 6.96
C GLU A 167 -19.05 -30.73 8.03
N THR A 168 -17.80 -30.50 8.48
CA THR A 168 -17.11 -31.34 9.48
C THR A 168 -17.45 -30.94 10.92
N PHE A 169 -17.70 -29.65 11.16
CA PHE A 169 -18.12 -29.10 12.44
C PHE A 169 -19.34 -28.18 12.23
N PRO A 170 -20.56 -28.74 12.11
CA PRO A 170 -21.75 -27.91 12.13
C PRO A 170 -21.77 -27.10 13.43
N PRO A 171 -22.26 -25.85 13.41
CA PRO A 171 -22.36 -25.03 14.62
C PRO A 171 -23.24 -25.78 15.63
N PHE A 172 -22.61 -26.36 16.64
CA PHE A 172 -23.28 -26.85 17.83
C PHE A 172 -23.88 -25.65 18.55
N GLY A 173 -25.15 -25.34 18.27
CA GLY A 173 -25.84 -24.29 19.01
C GLY A 173 -26.92 -23.51 18.31
N GLU A 174 -27.60 -24.02 17.28
CA GLU A 174 -28.98 -23.58 17.07
C GLU A 174 -29.87 -24.44 17.98
N LYS A 175 -30.00 -24.02 19.24
CA LYS A 175 -31.17 -24.40 20.03
C LYS A 175 -32.37 -23.93 19.23
N LYS A 176 -32.97 -24.85 18.47
CA LYS A 176 -34.39 -24.78 18.14
C LYS A 176 -35.09 -24.44 19.45
N GLY A 177 -35.53 -23.19 19.59
CA GLY A 177 -36.49 -22.80 20.60
C GLY A 177 -37.66 -23.74 20.43
N GLY A 178 -37.77 -24.68 21.36
CA GLY A 178 -38.79 -25.70 21.32
C GLY A 178 -40.16 -25.04 21.21
N GLU A 179 -40.85 -25.40 20.14
CA GLU A 179 -42.30 -25.50 20.11
C GLU A 179 -42.76 -26.41 21.25
N LEU A 180 -42.82 -25.89 22.48
CA LEU A 180 -43.47 -26.55 23.60
C LEU A 180 -44.11 -25.50 24.49
N ASN A 181 -45.19 -24.88 24.00
CA ASN A 181 -46.27 -24.45 24.90
C ASN A 181 -47.64 -24.52 24.23
N GLY A 182 -47.94 -25.70 23.66
CA GLY A 182 -49.30 -26.13 23.36
C GLY A 182 -49.68 -27.23 24.33
N ARG A 183 -50.32 -26.86 25.45
CA ARG A 183 -51.30 -27.64 26.26
C ARG A 183 -51.40 -27.04 27.66
N ARG A 184 -52.00 -25.86 27.78
CA ARG A 184 -52.67 -25.48 29.03
C ARG A 184 -53.97 -26.29 29.06
N LYS A 185 -53.93 -27.35 29.85
CA LYS A 185 -55.04 -28.20 30.27
C LYS A 185 -56.29 -27.36 30.53
N GLU A 186 -57.29 -27.55 29.68
CA GLU A 186 -58.66 -27.63 30.16
C GLU A 186 -58.80 -28.86 31.06
N ARG A 187 -59.73 -28.77 32.02
CA ARG A 187 -60.26 -29.82 32.92
C ARG A 187 -59.56 -29.98 34.27
N GLY A 188 -60.32 -29.64 35.32
CA GLY A 188 -60.06 -29.90 36.73
C GLY A 188 -60.70 -28.82 37.57
#